data_AF-A0A9D2WSD0-F1
#
_entry.id   AF-A0A9D2WSD0-F1
#
_cell.length_a   1.000
_cell.length_b   1.000
_cell.length_c   1.000
_cell.angle_alpha   90.00
_cell.angle_beta   90.00
_cell.angle_gamma   90.00
#
_symmetry.space_group_name_H-M   'P 1'
#
loop_
_entity.id
_entity.type
_entity.pdbx_description
1 polymer ?
#
loop_
_entity_poly.entity_id
_entity_poly.type
_entity_poly.pdbx_seq_one_letter_code
_entity_poly.pdbx_strand_id
1 'polypeptide(L)' 'MPVITVDGPKLTREQKSKLVKAITKVASEIIQLPESSIIVLIEERERDNVGVGGILLSDKD' A
#
# COMPACT_ATOMS: atom_id res chain seq x y z
N MET A 1 4.11 -0.67 -18.06
CA MET A 1 4.10 0.19 -16.87
C MET A 1 3.25 -0.50 -15.81
N PRO A 2 3.85 -1.35 -14.95
CA PRO A 2 3.13 -2.02 -13.88
C PRO A 2 2.61 -1.04 -12.83
N VAL A 3 1.43 -1.32 -12.30
CA VAL A 3 0.80 -0.57 -11.21
C VAL A 3 0.61 -1.51 -10.03
N ILE A 4 1.10 -1.13 -8.86
CA ILE A 4 0.93 -1.86 -7.60
C ILE A 4 0.13 -0.95 -6.66
N THR A 5 -1.08 -1.38 -6.30
CA THR A 5 -1.92 -0.68 -5.34
C THR A 5 -1.81 -1.34 -3.97
N VAL A 6 -1.52 -0.54 -2.95
CA VAL A 6 -1.58 -0.93 -1.55
C VAL A 6 -2.81 -0.28 -0.94
N ASP A 7 -3.84 -1.06 -0.68
CA ASP A 7 -5.02 -0.64 0.10
C ASP A 7 -4.81 -1.06 1.57
N GLY A 8 -4.91 -0.11 2.50
CA GLY A 8 -4.62 -0.37 3.91
C GLY A 8 -4.96 0.78 4.86
N PRO A 9 -4.51 0.70 6.12
CA PRO A 9 -4.74 1.77 7.10
C PRO A 9 -3.92 3.02 6.77
N LYS A 10 -4.22 4.11 7.47
CA LYS A 10 -3.36 5.31 7.44
C LYS A 10 -1.93 5.02 7.89
N LEU A 11 -0.97 5.53 7.13
CA LEU A 11 0.46 5.39 7.36
C LEU A 11 1.11 6.76 7.57
N THR A 12 2.20 6.79 8.33
CA THR A 12 3.03 7.99 8.42
C THR A 12 3.73 8.26 7.08
N ARG A 13 4.16 9.52 6.86
CA ARG A 13 4.93 9.90 5.66
C ARG A 13 6.19 9.04 5.48
N GLU A 14 6.87 8.74 6.58
CA GLU A 14 8.08 7.91 6.59
C GLU A 14 7.78 6.46 6.17
N GLN A 15 6.71 5.87 6.72
CA GLN A 15 6.27 4.53 6.34
C GLN A 15 5.91 4.46 4.85
N LYS A 16 5.15 5.44 4.32
CA LYS A 16 4.83 5.53 2.88
C LYS A 16 6.09 5.58 2.02
N SER A 17 7.06 6.42 2.40
CA SER A 17 8.33 6.56 1.68
C SER A 17 9.11 5.24 1.64
N LYS A 18 9.25 4.59 2.80
CA LYS A 18 9.93 3.29 2.91
C LYS A 18 9.21 2.20 2.11
N LEU A 19 7.88 2.19 2.16
CA LEU A 19 7.04 1.21 1.45
C LEU A 19 7.18 1.32 -0.06
N VAL A 20 7.02 2.54 -0.61
CA VAL A 20 7.17 2.78 -2.05
C VAL A 20 8.57 2.35 -2.52
N LYS A 21 9.62 2.75 -1.80
CA LYS A 21 11.00 2.39 -2.15
C LYS A 21 11.23 0.87 -2.15
N ALA A 22 10.74 0.17 -1.13
CA ALA A 22 10.92 -1.27 -1.01
C ALA A 22 10.15 -2.05 -2.09
N ILE A 23 8.88 -1.69 -2.31
CA ILE A 23 8.03 -2.33 -3.33
C ILE A 23 8.60 -2.11 -4.72
N THR A 24 8.95 -0.87 -5.07
CA THR A 24 9.51 -0.54 -6.40
C THR A 24 10.78 -1.33 -6.68
N LYS A 25 11.70 -1.41 -5.70
CA LYS A 25 12.95 -2.15 -5.85
C LYS A 25 12.71 -3.63 -6.12
N VAL A 26 11.93 -4.30 -5.27
CA VAL A 26 11.65 -5.74 -5.40
C VAL A 26 10.88 -6.04 -6.68
N ALA A 27 9.89 -5.22 -7.03
CA ALA A 27 9.12 -5.38 -8.26
C ALA A 27 9.99 -5.22 -9.51
N SER A 28 10.86 -4.20 -9.53
CA SER A 28 11.81 -3.96 -10.62
C SER A 28 12.76 -5.15 -10.81
N GLU A 29 13.33 -5.67 -9.72
CA GLU A 29 14.23 -6.82 -9.71
C GLU A 29 13.55 -8.11 -10.23
N ILE A 30 12.30 -8.37 -9.84
CA ILE A 30 11.60 -9.61 -10.25
C ILE A 30 11.04 -9.50 -11.67
N ILE A 31 10.43 -8.36 -12.00
CA ILE A 31 9.74 -8.15 -13.29
C ILE A 31 10.74 -7.82 -14.41
N GLN A 32 11.99 -7.49 -14.07
CA GLN A 32 13.05 -7.12 -15.02
C GLN A 32 12.71 -5.86 -15.83
N LEU A 33 12.16 -4.85 -15.14
CA LEU A 33 11.84 -3.54 -15.71
C LEU A 33 12.47 -2.42 -14.88
N PRO A 34 12.83 -1.27 -15.48
CA PRO A 34 13.38 -0.14 -14.73
C PRO A 34 12.44 0.31 -13.60
N GLU A 35 13.01 0.70 -12.44
CA GLU A 35 12.24 1.24 -11.31
C GLU A 35 11.31 2.40 -11.72
N SER A 36 11.76 3.25 -12.65
CA SER A 36 11.00 4.39 -13.18
C SER A 36 9.72 4.00 -13.94
N SER A 37 9.57 2.72 -14.29
CA SER A 37 8.37 2.19 -14.95
C SER A 37 7.33 1.61 -13.99
N ILE A 38 7.65 1.53 -12.69
CA ILE A 38 6.79 0.98 -11.64
C ILE A 38 6.04 2.13 -10.96
N ILE A 39 4.72 2.03 -10.92
CA ILE A 39 3.85 2.95 -10.18
C ILE A 39 3.37 2.26 -8.91
N VAL A 40 3.52 2.92 -7.76
CA VAL A 40 2.96 2.46 -6.48
C VAL A 40 1.90 3.46 -6.03
N LEU A 41 0.67 2.98 -5.85
CA LEU A 41 -0.45 3.75 -5.32
C LEU A 41 -0.74 3.29 -3.89
N ILE A 42 -0.92 4.24 -2.97
CA ILE A 42 -1.29 3.95 -1.58
C ILE A 42 -2.68 4.52 -1.34
N GLU A 43 -3.64 3.63 -1.09
CA GLU A 43 -5.01 3.97 -0.74
C GLU A 43 -5.22 3.69 0.75
N GLU A 44 -5.61 4.73 1.48
CA GLU A 44 -5.79 4.65 2.93
C GLU A 44 -7.27 4.62 3.30
N ARG A 45 -7.63 3.69 4.18
CA ARG A 45 -8.97 3.56 4.74
C ARG A 45 -8.93 3.90 6.23
N GLU A 46 -9.94 4.65 6.67
CA GLU A 46 -10.25 4.78 8.09
C GLU A 46 -10.85 3.50 8.63
N ARG A 47 -10.69 3.25 9.93
CA ARG A 47 -11.24 2.05 10.58
C ARG A 47 -12.78 1.99 10.48
N ASP A 48 -13.45 3.12 10.51
CA ASP A 48 -14.91 3.23 10.31
C ASP A 48 -15.38 2.82 8.90
N ASN A 49 -14.46 2.80 7.93
CA ASN A 49 -14.75 2.47 6.55
C ASN A 49 -14.40 1.02 6.19
N VAL A 50 -13.98 0.20 7.17
CA VAL A 50 -13.55 -1.19 6.94
C VAL A 50 -14.27 -2.10 7.92
N GLY A 51 -15.00 -3.09 7.40
CA GLY A 51 -15.67 -4.12 8.19
C GLY A 51 -15.04 -5.50 7.98
N VAL A 52 -14.86 -6.26 9.06
CA VAL A 52 -14.38 -7.66 8.99
C VAL A 52 -15.30 -8.54 9.84
N GLY A 53 -16.00 -9.47 9.19
CA GLY A 53 -16.98 -10.34 9.83
C GLY A 53 -18.26 -9.61 10.27
N GLY A 54 -18.65 -8.55 9.56
CA GLY A 54 -19.83 -7.74 9.88
C GLY A 54 -19.63 -6.71 11.00
N ILE A 55 -18.41 -6.56 11.53
CA ILE A 55 -18.05 -5.61 12.59
C ILE A 55 -17.05 -4.60 12.02
N LEU A 56 -17.27 -3.30 12.24
CA LEU A 56 -16.32 -2.27 11.81
C LEU A 56 -15.00 -2.44 12.55
N LEU A 57 -13.88 -2.12 11.91
CA LEU A 57 -12.59 -2.17 12.59
C LEU A 57 -12.51 -1.16 13.72
N SER A 58 -13.27 -0.07 13.67
CA SER A 58 -13.35 0.90 14.76
C SER A 58 -14.12 0.38 15.99
N ASP A 59 -14.97 -0.63 15.82
CA ASP A 59 -15.67 -1.31 16.93
C ASP A 59 -14.79 -2.35 17.63
N LYS A 60 -13.61 -2.66 17.07
CA LYS A 60 -12.62 -3.57 17.65
C LYS A 60 -11.55 -2.74 18.36
N ASP A 61 -11.26 -3.05 19.62
CA ASP A 61 -10.14 -2.47 20.38
C ASP A 61 -8.78 -2.74 19.72
#